data_AF-A0A820FNT9-F1
#
_entry.id   AF-A0A820FNT9-F1
#
_cell.length_a   1.000
_cell.length_b   1.000
_cell.length_c   1.000
_cell.angle_alpha   90.00
_cell.angle_beta   90.00
_cell.angle_gamma   90.00
#
_symmetry.space_group_name_H-M   'P 1'
#
loop_
_entity.id
_entity.type
_entity.pdbx_description
1 polymer ?
#
loop_
_entity_poly.entity_id
_entity_poly.type
_entity_poly.pdbx_seq_one_letter_code
_entity_poly.pdbx_strand_id
1 'polypeptide(L)'
;MSAQTSHKWATVFAKGDYEEFSNDLRGGKQTDSFYDTFPEIEGDARAFVVQICSQKSVEFKAADLAQFIDTKYYELTGIKKQIGNDLIRSERSCRLDLRRWKAKFETNSQRLYFEGHQKRRCCETS
;
A
#
# COMPACT_ATOMS: atom_id res chain seq x y z
N MET A 1 -11.89 -24.39 13.85
CA MET A 1 -10.62 -24.59 13.11
C MET A 1 -10.48 -26.06 12.79
N SER A 2 -10.10 -26.43 11.57
CA SER A 2 -9.83 -27.83 11.23
C SER A 2 -8.36 -28.18 11.54
N ALA A 3 -8.08 -29.46 11.76
CA ALA A 3 -6.73 -29.95 12.05
C ALA A 3 -5.70 -29.60 10.95
N GLN A 4 -6.14 -29.54 9.69
CA GLN A 4 -5.31 -29.10 8.56
C GLN A 4 -4.91 -27.63 8.67
N THR A 5 -5.82 -26.77 9.11
CA THR A 5 -5.53 -25.34 9.34
C THR A 5 -4.54 -25.17 10.48
N SER A 6 -4.70 -25.90 11.58
CA SER A 6 -3.76 -25.86 12.71
C SER A 6 -2.36 -26.34 12.33
N HIS A 7 -2.26 -27.40 11.51
CA HIS A 7 -0.97 -27.92 11.03
C HIS A 7 -0.25 -26.93 10.11
N LYS A 8 -0.99 -26.24 9.23
CA LYS A 8 -0.43 -25.18 8.39
C LYS A 8 0.20 -24.07 9.25
N TRP A 9 -0.49 -23.59 10.27
CA TRP A 9 0.01 -22.50 11.13
C TRP A 9 1.19 -22.88 12.00
N ALA A 10 1.19 -24.09 12.56
CA ALA A 10 2.36 -24.62 13.26
C ALA A 10 3.59 -24.64 12.34
N THR A 11 3.39 -24.95 11.05
CA THR A 11 4.46 -24.95 10.05
C THR A 11 4.95 -23.54 9.70
N VAL A 12 4.04 -22.58 9.49
CA VAL A 12 4.39 -21.17 9.23
C VAL A 12 5.16 -20.58 10.41
N PHE A 13 4.71 -20.85 11.64
CA PHE A 13 5.37 -20.41 12.86
C PHE A 13 6.76 -21.05 13.02
N ALA A 14 6.89 -22.36 12.84
CA ALA A 14 8.17 -23.06 12.94
C ALA A 14 9.18 -22.63 11.86
N LYS A 15 8.71 -22.23 10.68
CA LYS A 15 9.54 -21.70 9.58
C LYS A 15 9.91 -20.23 9.75
N GLY A 16 9.34 -19.54 10.74
CA GLY A 16 9.56 -18.10 10.93
C GLY A 16 9.05 -17.26 9.76
N ASP A 17 8.05 -17.75 9.01
CA ASP A 17 7.46 -16.99 7.89
C ASP A 17 6.45 -15.98 8.44
N TYR A 18 7.00 -14.92 9.03
CA TYR A 18 6.25 -13.83 9.64
C TYR A 18 5.49 -12.99 8.60
N GLU A 19 5.84 -13.06 7.31
CA GLU A 19 5.08 -12.38 6.27
C GLU A 19 3.76 -13.10 6.00
N GLU A 20 3.74 -14.43 5.86
CA GLU A 20 2.48 -15.17 5.70
C GLU A 20 1.58 -15.02 6.94
N PHE A 21 2.17 -15.02 8.14
CA PHE A 21 1.44 -14.82 9.39
C PHE A 21 0.87 -13.40 9.53
N SER A 22 1.65 -12.36 9.22
CA SER A 22 1.22 -10.95 9.32
C SER A 22 0.17 -10.57 8.28
N ASN A 23 0.18 -11.25 7.12
CA ASN A 23 -0.81 -11.03 6.07
C ASN A 23 -2.15 -11.75 6.32
N ASP A 24 -2.20 -12.74 7.22
CA ASP A 24 -3.46 -13.36 7.62
C ASP A 24 -4.15 -12.48 8.68
N LEU A 25 -5.17 -11.75 8.24
CA LEU A 25 -5.91 -10.74 9.01
C LEU A 25 -6.76 -11.31 10.16
N ARG A 26 -6.39 -12.48 10.71
CA ARG A 26 -7.16 -13.25 11.70
C ARG A 26 -6.35 -13.43 12.99
N GLY A 27 -6.06 -12.33 13.70
CA GLY A 27 -5.32 -12.44 14.96
C GLY A 27 -5.19 -11.22 15.86
N GLY A 28 -5.75 -10.06 15.50
CA GLY A 28 -5.73 -8.88 16.37
C GLY A 28 -7.06 -8.16 16.28
N LYS A 29 -7.45 -7.45 17.35
CA LYS A 29 -8.38 -6.32 17.19
C LYS A 29 -7.85 -5.54 15.98
N GLN A 30 -8.66 -5.40 14.93
CA GLN A 30 -8.38 -4.41 13.91
C GLN A 30 -8.40 -3.08 14.68
N THR A 31 -7.24 -2.64 15.14
CA THR A 31 -7.06 -1.24 15.48
C THR A 31 -7.50 -0.49 14.25
N ASP A 32 -8.42 0.46 14.42
CA ASP A 32 -8.96 1.28 13.36
C ASP A 32 -7.84 1.57 12.37
N SER A 33 -8.04 1.17 11.11
CA SER A 33 -7.06 1.42 10.07
C SER A 33 -6.79 2.92 10.08
N PHE A 34 -5.57 3.38 9.81
CA PHE A 34 -5.30 4.82 9.83
C PHE A 34 -6.24 5.60 8.88
N TYR A 35 -6.78 4.94 7.84
CA TYR A 35 -7.78 5.51 6.95
C TYR A 35 -9.21 5.48 7.52
N ASP A 36 -9.49 4.69 8.55
CA ASP A 36 -10.76 4.73 9.28
C ASP A 36 -10.86 6.02 10.11
N THR A 37 -9.72 6.53 10.58
CA THR A 37 -9.63 7.84 11.27
C THR A 37 -9.46 9.01 10.29
N PHE A 38 -8.84 8.79 9.13
CA PHE A 38 -8.57 9.81 8.12
C PHE A 38 -9.01 9.34 6.71
N PRO A 39 -10.32 9.19 6.46
CA PRO A 39 -10.83 8.69 5.19
C PRO A 39 -10.56 9.66 4.03
N GLU A 40 -10.47 10.96 4.29
CA GLU A 40 -10.16 11.98 3.29
C GLU A 40 -8.75 11.78 2.73
N ILE A 41 -7.79 11.41 3.60
CA ILE A 41 -6.42 11.10 3.18
C ILE A 41 -6.39 9.87 2.27
N GLU A 42 -7.24 8.87 2.52
CA GLU A 42 -7.30 7.69 1.65
C GLU A 42 -7.75 8.04 0.24
N GLY A 43 -8.80 8.86 0.12
CA GLY A 43 -9.32 9.32 -1.17
C GLY A 43 -8.26 10.08 -1.96
N ASP A 44 -7.62 11.05 -1.33
CA ASP A 44 -6.57 11.88 -1.94
C ASP A 44 -5.34 11.04 -2.32
N ALA A 45 -4.93 10.13 -1.44
CA ALA A 45 -3.78 9.26 -1.68
C ALA A 45 -4.03 8.32 -2.87
N ARG A 46 -5.22 7.72 -2.97
CA ARG A 46 -5.59 6.90 -4.13
C ARG A 46 -5.61 7.72 -5.42
N ALA A 47 -6.18 8.93 -5.39
CA ALA A 47 -6.20 9.83 -6.55
C ALA A 47 -4.79 10.21 -7.00
N PHE A 48 -3.90 10.53 -6.06
CA PHE A 48 -2.50 10.84 -6.31
C PHE A 48 -1.78 9.68 -7.01
N VAL A 49 -1.94 8.44 -6.51
CA VAL A 49 -1.32 7.27 -7.13
C VAL A 49 -1.86 7.05 -8.54
N VAL A 50 -3.19 7.14 -8.76
CA VAL A 50 -3.78 7.02 -10.10
C VAL A 50 -3.26 8.10 -11.06
N GLN A 51 -3.11 9.33 -10.58
CA GLN A 51 -2.57 10.44 -11.36
C GLN A 51 -1.12 10.18 -11.77
N ILE A 52 -0.24 9.74 -10.86
CA ILE A 52 1.15 9.43 -11.20
C ILE A 52 1.21 8.24 -12.16
N CYS A 53 0.43 7.19 -11.93
CA CYS A 53 0.36 6.05 -12.84
C CYS A 53 -0.10 6.43 -14.26
N SER A 54 -0.94 7.45 -14.39
CA SER A 54 -1.38 7.96 -15.69
C SER A 54 -0.26 8.67 -16.46
N GLN A 55 0.74 9.21 -15.75
CA GLN A 55 1.90 9.86 -16.33
C GLN A 55 2.93 8.79 -16.75
N LYS A 56 3.13 8.63 -18.06
CA LYS A 56 3.88 7.50 -18.62
C LYS A 56 5.39 7.47 -18.29
N SER A 57 5.94 8.47 -17.62
CA SER A 57 7.39 8.70 -17.51
C SER A 57 7.94 8.81 -16.09
N VAL A 58 7.11 8.69 -15.05
CA VAL A 58 7.56 8.87 -13.66
C VAL A 58 7.70 7.50 -12.99
N GLU A 59 8.90 7.20 -12.49
CA GLU A 59 9.09 6.08 -11.55
C GLU A 59 8.38 6.43 -10.24
N PHE A 60 7.35 5.67 -9.92
CA PHE A 60 6.61 5.86 -8.68
C PHE A 60 7.24 5.04 -7.56
N LYS A 61 7.66 5.69 -6.48
CA LYS A 61 8.17 5.02 -5.28
C LYS A 61 7.14 5.12 -4.17
N ALA A 62 7.08 4.08 -3.34
CA ALA A 62 6.24 4.10 -2.13
C ALA A 62 6.64 5.24 -1.17
N ALA A 63 7.87 5.74 -1.26
CA ALA A 63 8.33 6.91 -0.54
C ALA A 63 7.57 8.18 -0.95
N ASP A 64 7.22 8.34 -2.22
CA ASP A 64 6.47 9.50 -2.73
C ASP A 64 5.05 9.52 -2.12
N LEU A 65 4.43 8.35 -2.01
CA LEU A 65 3.14 8.19 -1.34
C LEU A 65 3.23 8.50 0.17
N ALA A 66 4.30 8.05 0.81
CA ALA A 66 4.52 8.31 2.24
C ALA A 66 4.68 9.82 2.52
N GLN A 67 5.43 10.53 1.67
CA GLN A 67 5.58 11.99 1.75
C GLN A 67 4.27 12.74 1.48
N PHE A 68 3.49 12.27 0.51
CA PHE A 68 2.19 12.83 0.20
C PHE A 68 1.22 12.71 1.39
N ILE A 69 1.14 11.52 1.98
CA ILE A 69 0.29 11.26 3.16
C ILE A 69 0.75 12.11 4.35
N ASP A 70 2.04 12.21 4.58
CA ASP A 70 2.62 13.02 5.65
C ASP A 70 2.21 14.49 5.53
N THR A 71 2.34 15.05 4.32
CA THR A 71 1.95 16.44 4.04
C THR A 71 0.44 16.63 4.26
N LYS A 72 -0.38 15.73 3.72
CA LYS A 72 -1.84 15.78 3.88
C LYS A 72 -2.30 15.67 5.32
N TYR A 73 -1.63 14.84 6.12
CA TYR A 73 -1.94 14.68 7.53
C TYR A 73 -1.71 15.99 8.30
N TYR A 74 -0.58 16.66 8.08
CA TYR A 74 -0.30 17.94 8.76
C TYR A 74 -1.19 19.09 8.24
N GLU A 75 -1.56 19.08 6.97
CA GLU A 75 -2.56 20.01 6.41
C GLU A 75 -3.92 19.84 7.10
N LEU A 76 -4.40 18.61 7.28
CA LEU A 76 -5.71 18.33 7.86
C LEU A 76 -5.75 18.55 9.38
N THR A 77 -4.70 18.16 10.08
CA THR A 77 -4.65 18.27 11.55
C THR A 77 -4.20 19.64 12.04
N GLY A 78 -3.58 20.45 11.16
CA GLY A 78 -3.00 21.76 11.53
C GLY A 78 -1.81 21.65 12.49
N ILE A 79 -1.32 20.43 12.76
CA ILE A 79 -0.19 20.19 13.65
C ILE A 79 1.10 20.60 12.94
N LYS A 80 1.97 21.33 13.62
CA LYS A 80 3.31 21.63 13.08
C LYS A 80 4.20 20.40 13.21
N LYS A 81 4.75 19.94 12.09
CA LYS A 81 5.74 18.87 12.07
C LYS A 81 6.93 19.27 12.95
N GLN A 82 7.28 18.42 13.91
CA GLN A 82 8.51 18.58 14.69
C GLN A 82 9.72 18.31 13.78
N ILE A 83 10.86 18.94 14.05
CA ILE A 83 12.08 18.81 13.25
C ILE A 83 12.54 17.35 13.33
N GLY A 84 12.19 16.55 12.32
CA GLY A 84 12.44 15.12 12.26
C GLY A 84 12.04 14.56 10.89
N ASN A 85 12.71 13.48 10.48
CA ASN A 85 12.42 12.77 9.23
C ASN A 85 11.33 11.70 9.39
N ASP A 86 10.62 11.72 10.52
CA ASP A 86 9.56 10.76 10.78
C ASP A 86 8.38 11.04 9.85
N LEU A 87 7.88 9.97 9.24
CA LEU A 87 6.71 9.97 8.39
C LEU A 87 5.55 9.38 9.18
N ILE A 88 4.39 10.03 9.12
CA ILE A 88 3.16 9.53 9.77
C ILE A 88 2.80 8.12 9.28
N ARG A 89 3.07 7.82 8.02
CA ARG A 89 3.02 6.48 7.43
C ARG A 89 4.39 6.11 6.89
N SER A 90 4.93 4.99 7.36
CA SER A 90 6.21 4.48 6.83
C SER A 90 6.08 4.07 5.36
N GLU A 91 7.20 4.07 4.62
CA GLU A 91 7.24 3.54 3.26
C GLU A 91 6.73 2.08 3.19
N ARG A 92 7.09 1.25 4.18
CA ARG A 92 6.66 -0.15 4.25
C ARG A 92 5.14 -0.26 4.37
N SER A 93 4.52 0.60 5.18
CA SER A 93 3.06 0.67 5.30
C SER A 93 2.42 1.08 3.98
N CYS A 94 2.98 2.09 3.30
CA CYS A 94 2.49 2.54 2.00
C CYS A 94 2.56 1.43 0.94
N ARG A 95 3.58 0.55 0.96
CA ARG A 95 3.62 -0.64 0.08
C ARG A 95 2.47 -1.62 0.37
N LEU A 96 2.10 -1.80 1.64
CA LEU A 96 0.96 -2.62 2.02
C LEU A 96 -0.37 -1.98 1.59
N ASP A 97 -0.49 -0.65 1.72
CA ASP A 97 -1.67 0.08 1.27
C ASP A 97 -1.88 -0.06 -0.24
N LEU A 98 -0.82 0.11 -1.02
CA LEU A 98 -0.86 -0.11 -2.47
C LEU A 98 -1.31 -1.53 -2.83
N ARG A 99 -0.79 -2.55 -2.14
CA ARG A 99 -1.25 -3.95 -2.31
C ARG A 99 -2.74 -4.10 -1.97
N ARG A 100 -3.21 -3.50 -0.87
CA ARG A 100 -4.63 -3.51 -0.47
C ARG A 100 -5.52 -2.82 -1.50
N TRP A 101 -5.04 -1.76 -2.12
CA TRP A 101 -5.71 -1.04 -3.20
C TRP A 101 -5.63 -1.75 -4.56
N LYS A 102 -5.11 -2.99 -4.61
CA LYS A 102 -4.91 -3.80 -5.83
C LYS A 102 -4.01 -3.13 -6.87
N ALA A 103 -3.08 -2.30 -6.42
CA ALA A 103 -2.00 -1.83 -7.27
C ALA A 103 -1.04 -2.99 -7.57
N LYS A 104 -0.81 -3.27 -8.85
CA LYS A 104 0.18 -4.24 -9.31
C LYS A 104 1.45 -3.50 -9.74
N PHE A 105 2.60 -4.01 -9.32
CA PHE A 105 3.91 -3.57 -9.82
C PHE A 105 4.31 -4.51 -10.96
N GLU A 106 4.80 -3.97 -12.07
CA GLU A 106 5.39 -4.82 -13.12
C GLU A 106 6.67 -5.48 -12.60
N THR A 107 6.86 -6.77 -12.86
CA THR A 107 7.93 -7.60 -12.29
C THR A 107 9.36 -7.15 -12.65
N ASN A 108 9.49 -6.19 -13.57
CA ASN A 108 10.76 -5.62 -14.05
C ASN A 108 10.81 -4.08 -14.03
N SER A 109 9.82 -3.41 -13.46
CA SER A 109 9.82 -1.96 -13.36
C SER A 109 9.23 -1.55 -12.02
N GLN A 110 9.76 -0.50 -11.38
CA GLN A 110 9.11 0.13 -10.22
C GLN A 110 7.79 0.83 -10.61
N ARG A 111 7.15 0.38 -11.69
CA ARG A 111 5.99 0.99 -12.31
C ARG A 111 4.73 0.33 -11.78
N LEU A 112 3.88 1.17 -11.22
CA LEU A 112 2.63 0.78 -10.62
C LEU A 112 1.48 0.91 -11.64
N TYR A 113 0.59 -0.06 -11.68
CA TYR A 113 -0.64 -0.03 -12.48
C TYR A 113 -1.81 -0.67 -11.72
N PHE A 114 -3.03 -0.19 -11.94
CA PHE A 114 -4.24 -0.75 -11.32
C PHE A 114 -4.99 -1.66 -12.30
N GLU A 115 -5.52 -2.76 -11.79
CA GLU A 115 -6.33 -3.71 -12.57
C GLU A 115 -7.69 -3.07 -12.92
N GLY A 116 -7.94 -2.86 -14.22
CA GLY A 116 -9.06 -2.06 -14.74
C GLY A 116 -8.63 -0.89 -15.63
N HIS A 117 -7.39 -0.39 -15.45
CA HIS A 117 -6.72 0.52 -16.39
C HIS A 117 -5.99 -0.25 -17.51
N GLN A 118 -6.51 -1.42 -17.92
CA GLN A 118 -6.12 -2.03 -19.19
C GLN A 118 -6.68 -1.16 -20.32
N LYS A 119 -5.99 -0.05 -20.64
CA LYS A 119 -6.01 0.41 -22.02
C LYS A 119 -5.47 -0.75 -22.83
N ARG A 120 -6.32 -1.25 -23.72
CA ARG A 120 -5.99 -2.17 -24.82
C ARG A 120 -4.52 -1.98 -25.17
N ARG A 121 -3.70 -2.99 -24.91
CA ARG A 121 -2.44 -3.13 -25.62
C ARG A 121 -2.85 -3.25 -27.08
N CYS A 122 -2.78 -2.15 -27.83
CA CYS A 122 -2.59 -2.25 -29.27
C CYS A 122 -1.18 -2.79 -29.46
N CYS A 123 -1.04 -4.11 -29.29
CA CYS A 123 -0.07 -4.86 -30.03
C CYS A 123 -0.72 -5.22 -31.36
N GLU A 124 0.14 -5.40 -32.36
CA GLU A 124 -0.11 -5.85 -33.74
C GLU A 124 -0.09 -4.69 -34.74
N THR A 125 1.09 -4.25 -35.16
CA THR A 125 2.00 -4.85 -36.17
C THR A 125 1.54 -4.60 -37.60
N SER A 126 2.42 -3.90 -38.33
CA SER A 126 2.60 -3.87 -39.78
C SER A 126 1.66 -2.97 -40.58
#